data_AF-A0AAW0F1W4-F1
#
_entry.id   AF-A0AAW0F1W4-F1
#
_cell.length_a   1.000
_cell.length_b   1.000
_cell.length_c   1.000
_cell.angle_alpha   90.00
_cell.angle_beta   90.00
_cell.angle_gamma   90.00
#
_symmetry.space_group_name_H-M   'P 1'
#
loop_
_entity.id
_entity.type
_entity.pdbx_description
1 polymer ?
#
loop_
_entity_poly.entity_id
_entity_poly.type
_entity_poly.pdbx_seq_one_letter_code
_entity_poly.pdbx_strand_id
1 'polypeptide(L)'
;MAASALAESTGSGSGGDVRPGRLQLVYAAHQTLEDELSTLRAYVAAARKHDESTVPGHDGFSPWAGLEESAAKCISAASRCLRLFSPSREVARSRGMVALTTLYARGAAPHARVIDFLSHIREAFDDAVPVELALCGGRCLQRIDPAAADDYLFDFIRDLVTPTAAADADLFRERLRDRFIAGEAQPAFRLHLRAAVLLQMECAALSEHSEHRIAAYDAARLDALITTATRAELERHEVRCWQDAARHRQLASAAAATPVAPAVAAAAPSTAVVAPKNQEAQRDASAVTAPSSAGASGWRWHAARIGALLLLALLLRFASGPLARALRRALQATRAAPARQRTLTL
;
A
#
# COMPACT_ATOMS: atom_id res chain seq x y z
N MET A 1 -47.36 -9.46 -30.84
CA MET A 1 -47.21 -8.00 -31.00
C MET A 1 -48.04 -7.31 -29.93
N ALA A 2 -47.40 -6.62 -28.99
CA ALA A 2 -47.93 -5.50 -28.19
C ALA A 2 -46.83 -5.08 -27.20
N ALA A 3 -46.57 -3.78 -27.14
CA ALA A 3 -45.61 -3.14 -26.24
C ALA A 3 -46.14 -3.07 -24.80
N SER A 4 -45.23 -3.03 -23.82
CA SER A 4 -45.45 -2.21 -22.62
C SER A 4 -44.13 -1.92 -21.89
N ALA A 5 -44.06 -0.67 -21.42
CA ALA A 5 -42.90 0.07 -20.98
C ALA A 5 -42.52 -0.16 -19.51
N LEU A 6 -41.26 0.14 -19.16
CA LEU A 6 -40.83 0.60 -17.82
C LEU A 6 -39.49 1.32 -17.99
N ALA A 7 -39.53 2.62 -18.27
CA ALA A 7 -39.55 3.72 -17.29
C ALA A 7 -38.14 4.28 -17.06
N GLU A 8 -37.77 5.25 -17.91
CA GLU A 8 -36.78 6.27 -17.60
C GLU A 8 -37.26 7.05 -16.37
N SER A 9 -36.51 6.99 -15.27
CA SER A 9 -36.66 7.96 -14.18
C SER A 9 -35.63 9.07 -14.37
N THR A 10 -35.97 10.07 -15.19
CA THR A 10 -35.38 11.40 -15.10
C THR A 10 -35.92 12.09 -13.85
N GLY A 11 -35.18 11.98 -12.74
CA GLY A 11 -35.42 12.74 -11.53
C GLY A 11 -34.64 14.06 -11.58
N SER A 12 -35.36 15.15 -11.88
CA SER A 12 -34.95 16.52 -11.62
C SER A 12 -35.26 16.88 -10.16
N GLY A 13 -34.32 17.51 -9.46
CA GLY A 13 -34.60 18.25 -8.22
C GLY A 13 -33.75 17.86 -7.00
N SER A 14 -32.70 18.66 -6.75
CA SER A 14 -32.16 19.08 -5.44
C SER A 14 -30.63 19.16 -5.51
N GLY A 15 -30.10 20.38 -5.51
CA GLY A 15 -28.68 20.68 -5.40
C GLY A 15 -28.13 20.31 -4.02
N GLY A 16 -27.93 19.01 -3.79
CA GLY A 16 -27.00 18.49 -2.81
C GLY A 16 -25.90 17.75 -3.58
N ASP A 17 -24.64 17.91 -3.18
CA ASP A 17 -23.49 17.20 -3.77
C ASP A 17 -23.80 15.70 -3.93
N VAL A 18 -24.25 15.30 -5.12
CA VAL A 18 -24.47 13.90 -5.47
C VAL A 18 -23.08 13.31 -5.64
N ARG A 19 -22.57 12.72 -4.55
CA ARG A 19 -21.29 12.01 -4.59
C ARG A 19 -21.36 10.99 -5.72
N PRO A 20 -20.41 11.03 -6.67
CA PRO A 20 -20.42 10.11 -7.80
C PRO A 20 -20.43 8.67 -7.29
N GLY A 21 -21.26 7.82 -7.90
CA GLY A 21 -21.32 6.41 -7.55
C GLY A 21 -19.94 5.77 -7.70
N ARG A 22 -19.62 4.77 -6.87
CA ARG A 22 -18.28 4.11 -6.87
C ARG A 22 -17.85 3.63 -8.25
N LEU A 23 -18.78 3.14 -9.08
CA LEU A 23 -18.47 2.70 -10.44
C LEU A 23 -18.04 3.86 -11.35
N GLN A 24 -18.65 5.03 -11.19
CA GLN A 24 -18.27 6.24 -11.91
C GLN A 24 -16.88 6.71 -11.50
N LEU A 25 -16.54 6.62 -10.21
CA LEU A 25 -15.18 6.88 -9.72
C LEU A 25 -14.15 5.92 -10.31
N VAL A 26 -14.49 4.63 -10.46
CA VAL A 26 -13.63 3.63 -11.11
C VAL A 26 -13.39 4.04 -12.56
N TYR A 27 -14.44 4.28 -13.34
CA TYR A 27 -14.28 4.69 -14.74
C TYR A 27 -13.48 6.00 -14.88
N ALA A 28 -13.78 7.01 -14.07
CA ALA A 28 -13.06 8.28 -14.13
C ALA A 28 -11.57 8.11 -13.77
N ALA A 29 -11.24 7.31 -12.76
CA ALA A 29 -9.86 7.06 -12.38
C ALA A 29 -9.08 6.33 -13.49
N HIS A 30 -9.68 5.34 -14.14
CA HIS A 30 -9.02 4.62 -15.23
C HIS A 30 -8.91 5.47 -16.49
N GLN A 31 -9.90 6.30 -16.80
CA GLN A 31 -9.79 7.25 -17.92
C GLN A 31 -8.64 8.23 -17.69
N THR A 32 -8.56 8.84 -16.50
CA THR A 32 -7.43 9.70 -16.15
C THR A 32 -6.11 8.95 -16.28
N LEU A 33 -6.03 7.70 -15.83
CA LEU A 33 -4.81 6.91 -15.96
C LEU A 33 -4.42 6.70 -17.44
N GLU A 34 -5.37 6.35 -18.31
CA GLU A 34 -5.10 6.17 -19.75
C GLU A 34 -4.59 7.45 -20.42
N ASP A 35 -5.22 8.59 -20.11
CA ASP A 35 -4.83 9.89 -20.65
C ASP A 35 -3.40 10.27 -20.20
N GLU A 36 -3.07 10.02 -18.92
CA GLU A 36 -1.74 10.28 -18.38
C GLU A 36 -0.70 9.29 -18.92
N LEU A 37 -1.04 8.00 -19.07
CA LEU A 37 -0.13 7.00 -19.68
C LEU A 37 0.15 7.33 -21.14
N SER A 38 -0.84 7.80 -21.90
CA SER A 38 -0.65 8.27 -23.27
C SER A 38 0.30 9.47 -23.32
N THR A 39 0.13 10.41 -22.39
CA THR A 39 0.99 11.59 -22.27
C THR A 39 2.42 11.20 -21.89
N LEU A 40 2.59 10.28 -20.94
CA LEU A 40 3.89 9.77 -20.53
C LEU A 40 4.62 9.09 -21.69
N ARG A 41 3.94 8.23 -22.44
CA ARG A 41 4.53 7.56 -23.63
C ARG A 41 5.02 8.58 -24.67
N ALA A 42 4.28 9.68 -24.86
CA ALA A 42 4.70 10.76 -25.75
C ALA A 42 5.98 11.45 -25.25
N TYR A 43 6.08 11.74 -23.94
CA TYR A 43 7.28 12.32 -23.34
C TYR A 43 8.47 11.35 -23.34
N VAL A 44 8.26 10.07 -23.08
CA VAL A 44 9.30 9.02 -23.20
C VAL A 44 9.82 8.96 -24.64
N ALA A 45 8.93 8.94 -25.64
CA ALA A 45 9.33 8.94 -27.04
C ALA A 45 10.07 10.24 -27.46
N ALA A 46 9.70 11.39 -26.89
CA ALA A 46 10.39 12.66 -27.13
C ALA A 46 11.76 12.69 -26.44
N ALA A 47 11.85 12.23 -25.19
CA ALA A 47 13.09 12.16 -24.42
C ALA A 47 14.10 11.18 -25.05
N ARG A 48 13.63 10.05 -25.61
CA ARG A 48 14.48 9.12 -26.37
C ARG A 48 15.16 9.76 -27.58
N LYS A 49 14.53 10.78 -28.19
CA LYS A 49 15.07 11.51 -29.35
C LYS A 49 15.90 12.73 -28.96
N HIS A 50 15.84 13.16 -27.71
CA HIS A 50 16.48 14.38 -27.23
C HIS A 50 17.73 14.01 -26.42
N ASP A 51 18.90 14.22 -27.01
CA ASP A 51 20.14 14.08 -26.27
C ASP A 51 20.34 15.32 -25.39
N GLU A 52 20.58 15.14 -24.08
CA GLU A 52 20.70 16.27 -23.14
C GLU A 52 21.90 17.18 -23.45
N SER A 53 22.83 16.71 -24.30
CA SER A 53 24.01 17.44 -24.76
C SER A 53 23.68 18.58 -25.73
N THR A 54 22.50 18.59 -26.35
CA THR A 54 22.04 19.74 -27.12
C THR A 54 21.51 20.80 -26.14
N VAL A 55 22.26 21.90 -26.04
CA VAL A 55 21.89 23.18 -25.41
C VAL A 55 20.37 23.38 -25.52
N PRO A 56 19.65 23.77 -24.45
CA PRO A 56 18.21 23.97 -24.51
C PRO A 56 17.91 24.83 -25.74
N GLY A 57 17.22 24.21 -26.72
CA GLY A 57 16.79 24.91 -27.91
C GLY A 57 16.06 26.18 -27.48
N HIS A 58 16.16 27.22 -28.30
CA HIS A 58 15.69 28.59 -28.06
C HIS A 58 14.23 28.76 -27.54
N ASP A 59 13.48 27.68 -27.35
CA ASP A 59 12.06 27.63 -26.99
C ASP A 59 11.79 27.18 -25.54
N GLY A 60 12.81 26.82 -24.75
CA GLY A 60 12.64 26.51 -23.31
C GLY A 60 11.86 25.23 -22.99
N PHE A 61 11.57 24.37 -23.97
CA PHE A 61 10.92 23.07 -23.77
C PHE A 61 11.93 22.00 -23.35
N SER A 62 11.67 21.32 -22.22
CA SER A 62 12.46 20.17 -21.75
C SER A 62 11.58 18.91 -21.74
N PRO A 63 11.81 17.95 -22.66
CA PRO A 63 11.11 16.66 -22.66
C PRO A 63 11.27 15.91 -21.35
N TRP A 64 12.43 16.05 -20.70
CA TRP A 64 12.75 15.41 -19.42
C TRP A 64 11.94 16.00 -18.26
N ALA A 65 11.77 17.32 -18.21
CA ALA A 65 10.91 17.96 -17.20
C ALA A 65 9.44 17.55 -17.38
N GLY A 66 8.95 17.51 -18.64
CA GLY A 66 7.60 17.03 -18.95
C GLY A 66 7.40 15.55 -18.60
N LEU A 67 8.44 14.72 -18.79
CA LEU A 67 8.45 13.32 -18.37
C LEU A 67 8.30 13.20 -16.85
N GLU A 68 9.10 13.93 -16.07
CA GLU A 68 9.05 13.90 -14.60
C GLU A 68 7.65 14.32 -14.07
N GLU A 69 7.06 15.37 -14.64
CA GLU A 69 5.72 15.82 -14.29
C GLU A 69 4.65 14.77 -14.64
N SER A 70 4.73 14.21 -15.86
CA SER A 70 3.78 13.19 -16.33
C SER A 70 3.90 11.88 -15.54
N ALA A 71 5.13 11.49 -15.16
CA ALA A 71 5.39 10.36 -14.28
C ALA A 71 4.68 10.54 -12.93
N ALA A 72 4.80 11.71 -12.30
CA ALA A 72 4.13 12.01 -11.03
C ALA A 72 2.60 11.91 -11.13
N LYS A 73 2.01 12.41 -12.23
CA LYS A 73 0.57 12.28 -12.51
C LYS A 73 0.15 10.82 -12.71
N CYS A 74 0.93 10.05 -13.47
CA CYS A 74 0.71 8.62 -13.68
C CYS A 74 0.75 7.85 -12.35
N ILE A 75 1.74 8.10 -11.49
CA ILE A 75 1.83 7.47 -10.15
C ILE A 75 0.57 7.76 -9.34
N SER A 76 0.11 9.02 -9.32
CA SER A 76 -1.10 9.43 -8.60
C SER A 76 -2.37 8.75 -9.16
N ALA A 77 -2.52 8.71 -10.48
CA ALA A 77 -3.65 8.09 -11.16
C ALA A 77 -3.67 6.56 -10.96
N ALA A 78 -2.53 5.89 -11.10
CA ALA A 78 -2.39 4.46 -10.88
C ALA A 78 -2.65 4.09 -9.42
N SER A 79 -2.11 4.85 -8.45
CA SER A 79 -2.40 4.67 -7.03
C SER A 79 -3.90 4.78 -6.74
N ARG A 80 -4.60 5.71 -7.40
CA ARG A 80 -6.07 5.85 -7.28
C ARG A 80 -6.80 4.62 -7.81
N CYS A 81 -6.39 4.07 -8.96
CA CYS A 81 -6.97 2.85 -9.52
C CYS A 81 -6.79 1.66 -8.56
N LEU A 82 -5.58 1.44 -8.04
CA LEU A 82 -5.27 0.38 -7.07
C LEU A 82 -6.03 0.55 -5.73
N ARG A 83 -6.30 1.79 -5.30
CA ARG A 83 -7.12 2.05 -4.11
C ARG A 83 -8.60 1.74 -4.33
N LEU A 84 -9.10 1.95 -5.55
CA LEU A 84 -10.48 1.67 -5.93
C LEU A 84 -10.70 0.21 -6.31
N PHE A 85 -9.63 -0.54 -6.56
CA PHE A 85 -9.67 -1.96 -6.88
C PHE A 85 -10.46 -2.75 -5.83
N SER A 86 -11.20 -3.76 -6.30
CA SER A 86 -11.93 -4.69 -5.45
C SER A 86 -11.85 -6.07 -6.05
N PRO A 87 -11.28 -7.06 -5.31
CA PRO A 87 -11.04 -8.41 -5.83
C PRO A 87 -12.28 -9.11 -6.36
N SER A 88 -13.45 -8.87 -5.75
CA SER A 88 -14.72 -9.51 -6.10
C SER A 88 -15.47 -8.82 -7.24
N ARG A 89 -15.00 -7.67 -7.72
CA ARG A 89 -15.72 -6.90 -8.73
C ARG A 89 -15.22 -7.23 -10.12
N GLU A 90 -16.17 -7.28 -11.04
CA GLU A 90 -15.93 -7.36 -12.48
C GLU A 90 -16.59 -6.16 -13.16
N VAL A 91 -16.04 -5.75 -14.30
CA VAL A 91 -16.61 -4.66 -15.09
C VAL A 91 -17.06 -5.20 -16.44
N ALA A 92 -18.36 -5.12 -16.70
CA ALA A 92 -18.96 -5.67 -17.92
C ALA A 92 -18.68 -4.82 -19.19
N ARG A 93 -18.35 -3.54 -19.04
CA ARG A 93 -18.10 -2.62 -20.16
C ARG A 93 -16.82 -1.84 -19.91
N SER A 94 -15.77 -2.11 -20.68
CA SER A 94 -14.48 -1.43 -20.50
C SER A 94 -14.39 -0.04 -21.12
N ARG A 95 -15.27 0.27 -22.08
CA ARG A 95 -15.22 1.51 -22.89
C ARG A 95 -13.87 1.72 -23.58
N GLY A 96 -13.17 0.65 -23.92
CA GLY A 96 -11.86 0.71 -24.60
C GLY A 96 -10.66 1.01 -23.69
N MET A 97 -10.86 1.15 -22.37
CA MET A 97 -9.75 1.35 -21.43
C MET A 97 -9.03 0.03 -21.13
N VAL A 98 -7.76 -0.06 -21.53
CA VAL A 98 -6.89 -1.23 -21.37
C VAL A 98 -6.60 -1.46 -19.89
N ALA A 99 -6.19 -0.43 -19.16
CA ALA A 99 -5.89 -0.49 -17.74
C ALA A 99 -7.08 -1.01 -16.92
N LEU A 100 -8.31 -0.63 -17.31
CA LEU A 100 -9.53 -1.12 -16.68
C LEU A 100 -9.80 -2.58 -17.02
N THR A 101 -9.62 -2.98 -18.29
CA THR A 101 -9.79 -4.39 -18.68
C THR A 101 -8.82 -5.30 -17.95
N THR A 102 -7.57 -4.87 -17.79
CA THR A 102 -6.54 -5.66 -17.12
C THR A 102 -6.88 -5.85 -15.64
N LEU A 103 -7.18 -4.74 -14.94
CA LEU A 103 -7.41 -4.79 -13.50
C LEU A 103 -8.73 -5.47 -13.10
N TYR A 104 -9.74 -5.43 -13.97
CA TYR A 104 -11.06 -6.03 -13.72
C TYR A 104 -11.38 -7.19 -14.69
N ALA A 105 -10.35 -7.83 -15.25
CA ALA A 105 -10.50 -8.98 -16.12
C ALA A 105 -11.30 -10.10 -15.44
N ARG A 106 -12.10 -10.82 -16.23
CA ARG A 106 -12.90 -11.95 -15.76
C ARG A 106 -12.08 -13.23 -15.82
N GLY A 107 -12.18 -14.07 -14.79
CA GLY A 107 -11.54 -15.39 -14.74
C GLY A 107 -10.09 -15.43 -14.29
N ALA A 108 -9.41 -14.28 -14.20
CA ALA A 108 -8.07 -14.19 -13.62
C ALA A 108 -8.13 -14.00 -12.09
N ALA A 109 -7.17 -14.58 -11.38
CA ALA A 109 -7.03 -14.39 -9.93
C ALA A 109 -6.79 -12.90 -9.60
N PRO A 110 -7.29 -12.38 -8.45
CA PRO A 110 -7.15 -10.98 -8.13
C PRO A 110 -5.69 -10.47 -8.05
N HIS A 111 -4.75 -11.28 -7.56
CA HIS A 111 -3.33 -10.89 -7.54
C HIS A 111 -2.75 -10.81 -8.97
N ALA A 112 -3.11 -11.75 -9.85
CA ALA A 112 -2.63 -11.79 -11.23
C ALA A 112 -3.07 -10.55 -12.01
N ARG A 113 -4.33 -10.13 -11.84
CA ARG A 113 -4.86 -8.89 -12.45
C ARG A 113 -4.12 -7.64 -12.01
N VAL A 114 -3.68 -7.59 -10.75
CA VAL A 114 -2.88 -6.47 -10.23
C VAL A 114 -1.47 -6.51 -10.83
N ILE A 115 -0.85 -7.69 -10.93
CA ILE A 115 0.46 -7.87 -11.57
C ILE A 115 0.39 -7.45 -13.05
N ASP A 116 -0.61 -7.93 -13.80
CA ASP A 116 -0.80 -7.58 -15.21
C ASP A 116 -1.02 -6.07 -15.38
N PHE A 117 -1.79 -5.45 -14.48
CA PHE A 117 -2.01 -4.01 -14.47
C PHE A 117 -0.71 -3.23 -14.20
N LEU A 118 0.12 -3.69 -13.26
CA LEU A 118 1.43 -3.10 -12.98
C LEU A 118 2.39 -3.29 -14.15
N SER A 119 2.35 -4.45 -14.81
CA SER A 119 3.12 -4.71 -16.04
C SER A 119 2.72 -3.76 -17.17
N HIS A 120 1.43 -3.56 -17.38
CA HIS A 120 0.94 -2.61 -18.39
C HIS A 120 1.43 -1.17 -18.13
N ILE A 121 1.47 -0.76 -16.86
CA ILE A 121 2.02 0.56 -16.51
C ILE A 121 3.54 0.56 -16.69
N ARG A 122 4.25 -0.49 -16.27
CA ARG A 122 5.71 -0.66 -16.43
C ARG A 122 6.16 -0.43 -17.87
N GLU A 123 5.43 -0.96 -18.84
CA GLU A 123 5.68 -0.73 -20.26
C GLU A 123 5.64 0.75 -20.66
N ALA A 124 4.71 1.53 -20.08
CA ALA A 124 4.64 2.97 -20.35
C ALA A 124 5.81 3.76 -19.75
N PHE A 125 6.45 3.22 -18.70
CA PHE A 125 7.67 3.72 -18.08
C PHE A 125 8.94 3.14 -18.70
N ASP A 126 8.85 2.44 -19.84
CA ASP A 126 10.01 1.85 -20.51
C ASP A 126 10.81 0.89 -19.61
N ASP A 127 10.09 0.17 -18.75
CA ASP A 127 10.59 -0.68 -17.67
C ASP A 127 11.26 0.04 -16.48
N ALA A 128 11.41 1.37 -16.53
CA ALA A 128 11.97 2.16 -15.44
C ALA A 128 10.88 2.63 -14.47
N VAL A 129 10.26 1.69 -13.74
CA VAL A 129 9.15 2.00 -12.83
C VAL A 129 9.64 2.76 -11.58
N PRO A 130 9.01 3.90 -11.23
CA PRO A 130 9.27 4.61 -9.97
C PRO A 130 8.92 3.75 -8.75
N VAL A 131 9.74 3.85 -7.70
CA VAL A 131 9.58 3.05 -6.46
C VAL A 131 8.24 3.30 -5.78
N GLU A 132 7.71 4.52 -5.87
CA GLU A 132 6.40 4.92 -5.37
C GLU A 132 5.27 4.06 -5.94
N LEU A 133 5.34 3.79 -7.24
CA LEU A 133 4.35 2.98 -7.95
C LEU A 133 4.50 1.51 -7.57
N ALA A 134 5.74 1.01 -7.52
CA ALA A 134 6.01 -0.35 -7.08
C ALA A 134 5.51 -0.60 -5.64
N LEU A 135 5.76 0.34 -4.73
CA LEU A 135 5.26 0.30 -3.35
C LEU A 135 3.72 0.32 -3.30
N CYS A 136 3.06 1.14 -4.13
CA CYS A 136 1.60 1.15 -4.22
C CYS A 136 1.06 -0.21 -4.71
N GLY A 137 1.71 -0.80 -5.72
CA GLY A 137 1.41 -2.14 -6.23
C GLY A 137 1.57 -3.21 -5.15
N GLY A 138 2.73 -3.25 -4.50
CA GLY A 138 3.03 -4.18 -3.41
C GLY A 138 2.02 -4.08 -2.26
N ARG A 139 1.61 -2.87 -1.85
CA ARG A 139 0.56 -2.69 -0.83
C ARG A 139 -0.81 -3.19 -1.28
N CYS A 140 -1.11 -3.07 -2.58
CA CYS A 140 -2.33 -3.63 -3.12
C CYS A 140 -2.29 -5.15 -3.08
N LEU A 141 -1.18 -5.75 -3.52
CA LEU A 141 -0.94 -7.19 -3.50
C LEU A 141 -0.96 -7.75 -2.08
N GLN A 142 -0.29 -7.12 -1.11
CA GLN A 142 -0.24 -7.60 0.29
C GLN A 142 -1.65 -7.83 0.88
N ARG A 143 -2.62 -6.98 0.52
CA ARG A 143 -4.01 -7.09 1.02
C ARG A 143 -4.78 -8.26 0.39
N ILE A 144 -4.30 -8.79 -0.71
CA ILE A 144 -4.94 -9.84 -1.51
C ILE A 144 -4.21 -11.16 -1.28
N ASP A 145 -2.89 -11.13 -1.43
CA ASP A 145 -1.98 -12.25 -1.45
C ASP A 145 -0.57 -11.75 -1.06
N PRO A 146 -0.15 -11.97 0.21
CA PRO A 146 1.17 -11.60 0.68
C PRO A 146 2.31 -12.28 -0.10
N ALA A 147 2.12 -13.50 -0.63
CA ALA A 147 3.17 -14.20 -1.35
C ALA A 147 3.46 -13.50 -2.68
N ALA A 148 2.40 -13.18 -3.42
CA ALA A 148 2.51 -12.41 -4.66
C ALA A 148 3.11 -11.01 -4.44
N ALA A 149 2.88 -10.39 -3.28
CA ALA A 149 3.48 -9.12 -2.92
C ALA A 149 4.98 -9.24 -2.63
N ASP A 150 5.40 -10.30 -1.93
CA ASP A 150 6.81 -10.60 -1.71
C ASP A 150 7.54 -10.77 -3.04
N ASP A 151 7.07 -11.69 -3.90
CA ASP A 151 7.71 -11.99 -5.17
C ASP A 151 7.84 -10.74 -6.06
N TYR A 152 6.75 -9.98 -6.19
CA TYR A 152 6.74 -8.74 -6.98
C TYR A 152 7.75 -7.70 -6.46
N LEU A 153 7.78 -7.46 -5.14
CA LEU A 153 8.69 -6.46 -4.57
C LEU A 153 10.13 -6.94 -4.56
N PHE A 154 10.35 -8.23 -4.31
CA PHE A 154 11.68 -8.83 -4.35
C PHE A 154 12.31 -8.70 -5.74
N ASP A 155 11.58 -9.05 -6.79
CA ASP A 155 12.04 -8.88 -8.17
C ASP A 155 12.30 -7.41 -8.50
N PHE A 156 11.39 -6.50 -8.11
CA PHE A 156 11.58 -5.06 -8.32
C PHE A 156 12.84 -4.52 -7.62
N ILE A 157 13.05 -4.84 -6.35
CA ILE A 157 14.21 -4.38 -5.57
C ILE A 157 15.50 -4.99 -6.12
N ARG A 158 15.48 -6.28 -6.48
CA ARG A 158 16.61 -6.96 -7.10
C ARG A 158 16.98 -6.28 -8.43
N ASP A 159 16.02 -6.00 -9.30
CA ASP A 159 16.26 -5.33 -10.58
C ASP A 159 16.81 -3.90 -10.39
N LEU A 160 16.40 -3.22 -9.32
CA LEU A 160 16.88 -1.88 -8.96
C LEU A 160 18.32 -1.90 -8.43
N VAL A 161 18.64 -2.86 -7.57
CA VAL A 161 19.96 -2.99 -6.93
C VAL A 161 20.97 -3.64 -7.89
N THR A 162 20.54 -4.63 -8.66
CA THR A 162 21.37 -5.35 -9.63
C THR A 162 20.76 -5.21 -11.01
N PRO A 163 20.87 -4.03 -11.67
CA PRO A 163 20.53 -3.88 -13.07
C PRO A 163 21.15 -5.02 -13.86
N THR A 164 20.32 -5.82 -14.52
CA THR A 164 20.81 -6.84 -15.44
C THR A 164 21.64 -6.13 -16.49
N ALA A 165 22.96 -6.33 -16.43
CA ALA A 165 23.90 -5.91 -17.45
C ALA A 165 23.66 -6.80 -18.68
N ALA A 166 22.53 -6.60 -19.35
CA ALA A 166 22.38 -7.05 -20.71
C ALA A 166 23.48 -6.34 -21.52
N ALA A 167 24.10 -7.06 -22.45
CA ALA A 167 25.16 -6.54 -23.32
C ALA A 167 24.71 -5.30 -24.15
N ASP A 168 23.40 -5.03 -24.17
CA ASP A 168 22.74 -3.83 -24.69
C ASP A 168 22.00 -3.08 -23.55
N ALA A 169 22.71 -2.66 -22.50
CA ALA A 169 22.13 -1.82 -21.46
C ALA A 169 21.58 -0.55 -22.14
N ASP A 170 20.26 -0.44 -22.25
CA ASP A 170 19.60 0.70 -22.87
C ASP A 170 19.95 1.94 -22.04
N LEU A 171 20.94 2.72 -22.51
CA LEU A 171 21.44 3.94 -21.85
C LEU A 171 20.29 4.92 -21.54
N PHE A 172 19.23 4.90 -22.34
CA PHE A 172 18.04 5.68 -22.06
C PHE A 172 17.33 5.20 -20.79
N ARG A 173 17.14 3.89 -20.63
CA ARG A 173 16.50 3.29 -19.45
C ARG A 173 17.32 3.53 -18.19
N GLU A 174 18.65 3.44 -18.29
CA GLU A 174 19.55 3.77 -17.17
C GLU A 174 19.40 5.24 -16.78
N ARG A 175 19.48 6.16 -17.75
CA ARG A 175 19.30 7.60 -17.51
C ARG A 175 17.92 7.91 -16.92
N LEU A 176 16.87 7.28 -17.43
CA LEU A 176 15.51 7.43 -16.94
C LEU A 176 15.38 6.95 -15.48
N ARG A 177 15.98 5.80 -15.16
CA ARG A 177 16.04 5.30 -13.79
C ARG A 177 16.82 6.25 -12.88
N ASP A 178 17.98 6.73 -13.32
CA ASP A 178 18.80 7.67 -12.56
C ASP A 178 18.04 8.97 -12.28
N ARG A 179 17.19 9.44 -13.19
CA ARG A 179 16.30 10.59 -12.93
C ARG A 179 15.33 10.35 -11.78
N PHE A 180 14.74 9.15 -11.72
CA PHE A 180 13.87 8.76 -10.61
C PHE A 180 14.62 8.55 -9.28
N ILE A 181 15.93 8.25 -9.32
CA ILE A 181 16.77 8.00 -8.13
C ILE A 181 17.46 9.29 -7.62
N ALA A 182 18.06 10.07 -8.51
CA ALA A 182 19.09 11.07 -8.23
C ALA A 182 18.60 12.54 -8.27
N GLY A 183 17.37 12.81 -8.71
CA GLY A 183 16.81 14.16 -8.76
C GLY A 183 16.47 14.76 -7.39
N GLU A 184 15.77 15.90 -7.37
CA GLU A 184 15.24 16.55 -6.14
C GLU A 184 14.35 15.61 -5.29
N ALA A 185 13.87 14.52 -5.90
CA ALA A 185 13.12 13.45 -5.27
C ALA A 185 13.96 12.48 -4.42
N GLN A 186 15.29 12.60 -4.36
CA GLN A 186 16.17 11.65 -3.66
C GLN A 186 15.76 11.33 -2.20
N PRO A 187 15.32 12.29 -1.36
CA PRO A 187 14.83 11.97 -0.02
C PRO A 187 13.53 11.14 -0.04
N ALA A 188 12.62 11.46 -0.96
CA ALA A 188 11.38 10.71 -1.14
C ALA A 188 11.67 9.30 -1.66
N PHE A 189 12.54 9.17 -2.66
CA PHE A 189 13.01 7.89 -3.20
C PHE A 189 13.53 6.98 -2.08
N ARG A 190 14.46 7.47 -1.25
CA ARG A 190 15.02 6.68 -0.14
C ARG A 190 13.96 6.22 0.86
N LEU A 191 12.98 7.09 1.15
CA LEU A 191 11.87 6.77 2.05
C LEU A 191 10.97 5.69 1.44
N HIS A 192 10.63 5.80 0.15
CA HIS A 192 9.82 4.82 -0.55
C HIS A 192 10.54 3.49 -0.73
N LEU A 193 11.84 3.50 -1.03
CA LEU A 193 12.66 2.29 -1.13
C LEU A 193 12.74 1.57 0.22
N ARG A 194 13.02 2.30 1.31
CA ARG A 194 12.97 1.74 2.67
C ARG A 194 11.60 1.12 2.96
N ALA A 195 10.52 1.80 2.60
CA ALA A 195 9.16 1.28 2.80
C ALA A 195 8.85 0.05 1.93
N ALA A 196 9.37 -0.03 0.71
CA ALA A 196 9.23 -1.19 -0.17
C ALA A 196 9.97 -2.41 0.39
N VAL A 197 11.20 -2.21 0.87
CA VAL A 197 12.01 -3.27 1.48
C VAL A 197 11.37 -3.79 2.78
N LEU A 198 10.86 -2.91 3.64
CA LEU A 198 10.10 -3.30 4.84
C LEU A 198 8.85 -4.12 4.48
N LEU A 199 8.06 -3.64 3.52
CA LEU A 199 6.86 -4.32 3.09
C LEU A 199 7.16 -5.72 2.52
N GLN A 200 8.23 -5.84 1.75
CA GLN A 200 8.69 -7.11 1.19
C GLN A 200 9.03 -8.11 2.30
N MET A 201 9.74 -7.70 3.35
CA MET A 201 10.04 -8.56 4.52
C MET A 201 8.79 -9.02 5.27
N GLU A 202 7.87 -8.08 5.51
CA GLU A 202 6.60 -8.40 6.18
C GLU A 202 5.82 -9.44 5.35
N CYS A 203 5.78 -9.28 4.04
CA CYS A 203 5.13 -10.21 3.13
C CYS A 203 5.83 -11.58 3.09
N ALA A 204 7.16 -11.62 3.03
CA ALA A 204 7.95 -12.85 3.06
C ALA A 204 7.73 -13.65 4.35
N ALA A 205 7.75 -12.96 5.50
CA ALA A 205 7.52 -13.58 6.80
C ALA A 205 6.10 -14.13 6.95
N LEU A 206 5.09 -13.41 6.42
CA LEU A 206 3.69 -13.85 6.41
C LEU A 206 3.44 -15.03 5.47
N SER A 207 4.23 -15.16 4.40
CA SER A 207 4.08 -16.18 3.37
C SER A 207 4.91 -17.44 3.63
N GLU A 208 5.58 -17.51 4.79
CA GLU A 208 6.38 -18.66 5.22
C GLU A 208 7.54 -19.02 4.29
N HIS A 209 8.12 -18.05 3.59
CA HIS A 209 9.38 -18.28 2.88
C HIS A 209 10.47 -18.74 3.86
N SER A 210 11.45 -19.51 3.40
CA SER A 210 12.46 -20.10 4.29
C SER A 210 13.69 -19.22 4.51
N GLU A 211 13.81 -18.11 3.77
CA GLU A 211 15.04 -17.36 3.64
C GLU A 211 14.87 -15.88 3.99
N HIS A 212 15.87 -15.35 4.69
CA HIS A 212 16.06 -13.92 4.89
C HIS A 212 16.35 -13.26 3.54
N ARG A 213 15.51 -12.31 3.15
CA ARG A 213 15.50 -11.69 1.82
C ARG A 213 16.50 -10.54 1.69
N ILE A 214 16.88 -9.87 2.79
CA ILE A 214 17.94 -8.84 2.74
C ILE A 214 19.25 -9.42 2.22
N ALA A 215 19.60 -10.60 2.73
CA ALA A 215 20.86 -11.26 2.41
C ALA A 215 20.95 -11.64 0.92
N ALA A 216 19.82 -11.70 0.22
CA ALA A 216 19.76 -11.99 -1.21
C ALA A 216 20.06 -10.76 -2.10
N TYR A 217 20.05 -9.54 -1.54
CA TYR A 217 20.42 -8.33 -2.27
C TYR A 217 21.94 -8.08 -2.23
N ASP A 218 22.49 -7.46 -3.27
CA ASP A 218 23.87 -6.98 -3.25
C ASP A 218 24.03 -5.89 -2.18
N ALA A 219 24.76 -6.24 -1.14
CA ALA A 219 25.10 -5.42 0.01
C ALA A 219 25.61 -4.02 -0.37
N ALA A 220 26.62 -3.95 -1.23
CA ALA A 220 27.30 -2.71 -1.58
C ALA A 220 26.39 -1.80 -2.41
N ARG A 221 25.62 -2.38 -3.33
CA ARG A 221 24.68 -1.63 -4.17
C ARG A 221 23.45 -1.18 -3.39
N LEU A 222 22.96 -1.99 -2.47
CA LEU A 222 21.89 -1.57 -1.57
C LEU A 222 22.37 -0.40 -0.67
N ASP A 223 23.59 -0.48 -0.13
CA ASP A 223 24.20 0.61 0.66
C ASP A 223 24.48 1.90 -0.15
N ALA A 224 24.53 1.82 -1.49
CA ALA A 224 24.59 3.01 -2.35
C ALA A 224 23.22 3.71 -2.44
N LEU A 225 22.11 2.95 -2.34
CA LEU A 225 20.75 3.47 -2.44
C LEU A 225 20.17 3.86 -1.08
N ILE A 226 20.49 3.12 -0.02
CA ILE A 226 20.10 3.40 1.37
C ILE A 226 21.32 3.54 2.26
N THR A 227 21.23 4.30 3.36
CA THR A 227 22.39 4.43 4.26
C THR A 227 22.69 3.10 4.97
N THR A 228 23.96 2.85 5.30
CA THR A 228 24.38 1.68 6.09
C THR A 228 23.65 1.57 7.44
N ALA A 229 23.35 2.70 8.07
CA ALA A 229 22.53 2.77 9.28
C ALA A 229 21.09 2.27 9.04
N THR A 230 20.50 2.62 7.89
CA THR A 230 19.18 2.12 7.47
C THR A 230 19.22 0.63 7.20
N ARG A 231 20.27 0.11 6.56
CA ARG A 231 20.40 -1.33 6.33
C ARG A 231 20.46 -2.12 7.64
N ALA A 232 21.28 -1.69 8.61
CA ALA A 232 21.34 -2.33 9.93
C ALA A 232 20.01 -2.22 10.72
N GLU A 233 19.19 -1.19 10.45
CA GLU A 233 17.81 -1.12 10.96
C GLU A 233 16.92 -2.17 10.30
N LEU A 234 17.00 -2.32 8.98
CA LEU A 234 16.23 -3.28 8.19
C LEU A 234 16.55 -4.73 8.59
N GLU A 235 17.83 -5.07 8.79
CA GLU A 235 18.24 -6.41 9.25
C GLU A 235 17.64 -6.77 10.61
N ARG A 236 17.63 -5.82 11.55
CA ARG A 236 16.96 -6.01 12.85
C ARG A 236 15.44 -6.13 12.71
N HIS A 237 14.86 -5.43 11.74
CA HIS A 237 13.43 -5.49 11.48
C HIS A 237 13.03 -6.84 10.88
N GLU A 238 13.79 -7.35 9.92
CA GLU A 238 13.56 -8.65 9.30
C GLU A 238 13.52 -9.76 10.36
N VAL A 239 14.51 -9.80 11.26
CA VAL A 239 14.52 -10.76 12.40
C VAL A 239 13.24 -10.67 13.22
N ARG A 240 12.73 -9.46 13.48
CA ARG A 240 11.48 -9.26 14.22
C ARG A 240 10.27 -9.80 13.47
N CYS A 241 10.16 -9.54 12.16
CA CYS A 241 9.07 -10.06 11.31
C CYS A 241 9.00 -11.59 11.39
N TRP A 242 10.14 -12.27 11.29
CA TRP A 242 10.21 -13.74 11.39
C TRP A 242 9.80 -14.25 12.77
N GLN A 243 10.24 -13.59 13.84
CA GLN A 243 9.86 -13.94 15.22
C GLN A 243 8.36 -13.77 15.44
N ASP A 244 7.78 -12.66 14.97
CA ASP A 244 6.35 -12.40 15.11
C ASP A 244 5.53 -13.39 14.26
N ALA A 245 5.95 -13.70 13.02
CA ALA A 245 5.32 -14.74 12.20
C ALA A 245 5.40 -16.13 12.85
N ALA A 246 6.53 -16.51 13.43
CA ALA A 246 6.68 -17.75 14.19
C ALA A 246 5.73 -17.78 15.41
N ARG A 247 5.61 -16.68 16.15
CA ARG A 247 4.66 -16.56 17.27
C ARG A 247 3.22 -16.70 16.80
N HIS A 248 2.84 -16.05 15.70
CA HIS A 248 1.50 -16.16 15.13
C HIS A 248 1.17 -17.60 14.74
N ARG A 249 2.13 -18.34 14.15
CA ARG A 249 1.98 -19.77 13.84
C ARG A 249 1.77 -20.63 15.10
N GLN A 250 2.54 -20.39 16.16
CA GLN A 250 2.37 -21.09 17.44
C GLN A 250 0.99 -20.83 18.06
N LEU A 251 0.49 -19.60 17.97
CA LEU A 251 -0.85 -19.26 18.46
C LEU A 251 -1.95 -19.89 17.61
N ALA A 252 -1.79 -19.92 16.29
CA ALA A 252 -2.74 -20.55 15.37
C ALA A 252 -2.79 -22.08 15.57
N SER A 253 -1.64 -22.73 15.73
CA SER A 253 -1.57 -24.17 16.00
C SER A 253 -2.12 -24.53 17.37
N ALA A 254 -1.84 -23.74 18.41
CA ALA A 254 -2.43 -23.91 19.73
C ALA A 254 -3.95 -23.74 19.72
N ALA A 255 -4.47 -22.76 18.98
CA ALA A 255 -5.91 -22.57 18.81
C ALA A 255 -6.56 -23.75 18.09
N ALA A 256 -5.96 -24.25 17.01
CA ALA A 256 -6.43 -25.42 16.27
C ALA A 256 -6.34 -26.73 17.08
N ALA A 257 -5.40 -26.83 18.02
CA ALA A 257 -5.23 -27.98 18.90
C ALA A 257 -6.16 -27.97 20.12
N THR A 258 -6.99 -26.94 20.33
CA THR A 258 -7.97 -26.92 21.42
C THR A 258 -9.08 -27.93 21.11
N PRO A 259 -9.20 -29.05 21.84
CA PRO A 259 -10.25 -30.02 21.57
C PRO A 259 -11.60 -29.36 21.90
N VAL A 260 -12.49 -29.29 20.92
CA VAL A 260 -13.91 -29.05 21.16
C VAL A 260 -14.38 -30.21 22.03
N ALA A 261 -14.50 -29.97 23.33
CA ALA A 261 -15.03 -30.97 24.25
C ALA A 261 -16.41 -31.40 23.73
N PRO A 262 -16.67 -32.71 23.59
CA PRO A 262 -18.00 -33.16 23.22
C PRO A 262 -18.95 -32.69 24.32
N ALA A 263 -20.08 -32.09 23.92
CA ALA A 263 -21.18 -31.78 24.82
C ALA A 263 -21.56 -33.06 25.57
N VAL A 264 -21.23 -33.12 26.86
CA VAL A 264 -21.60 -34.22 27.73
C VAL A 264 -23.13 -34.22 27.83
N ALA A 265 -23.76 -35.12 27.09
CA ALA A 265 -25.16 -35.47 27.31
C ALA A 265 -25.28 -36.08 28.70
N ALA A 266 -26.13 -35.48 29.52
CA ALA A 266 -26.46 -35.94 30.87
C ALA A 266 -27.34 -37.22 30.84
N ALA A 267 -27.31 -37.94 31.97
CA ALA A 267 -28.10 -39.13 32.39
C ALA A 267 -27.44 -40.50 32.09
N ALA A 268 -27.32 -41.48 33.00
CA ALA A 268 -27.67 -41.68 34.41
C ALA A 268 -26.87 -42.94 34.94
N PRO A 269 -26.91 -43.30 36.24
CA PRO A 269 -25.89 -44.16 36.88
C PRO A 269 -26.20 -45.66 36.82
N SER A 270 -25.18 -46.51 36.79
CA SER A 270 -25.32 -47.91 37.16
C SER A 270 -24.12 -48.38 37.98
N THR A 271 -24.41 -48.74 39.23
CA THR A 271 -23.58 -49.45 40.20
C THR A 271 -23.14 -50.82 39.70
N ALA A 272 -21.87 -51.16 39.88
CA ALA A 272 -21.44 -52.49 40.31
C ALA A 272 -19.99 -52.45 40.82
N VAL A 273 -19.87 -52.72 42.12
CA VAL A 273 -18.64 -52.97 42.88
C VAL A 273 -18.05 -54.30 42.45
N VAL A 274 -16.77 -54.36 42.06
CA VAL A 274 -15.78 -55.38 42.47
C VAL A 274 -14.36 -54.84 42.25
N ALA A 275 -13.60 -54.72 43.33
CA ALA A 275 -12.14 -54.81 43.40
C ALA A 275 -11.82 -56.04 44.30
N PRO A 276 -10.56 -56.52 44.52
CA PRO A 276 -9.25 -55.89 44.23
C PRO A 276 -8.10 -56.86 43.81
N LYS A 277 -6.94 -56.33 43.39
CA LYS A 277 -5.64 -56.45 44.12
C LYS A 277 -4.41 -55.98 43.31
N ASN A 278 -3.61 -55.17 44.01
CA ASN A 278 -2.14 -55.05 44.04
C ASN A 278 -1.37 -54.43 42.85
N GLN A 279 -0.85 -53.21 43.03
CA GLN A 279 0.55 -53.00 43.44
C GLN A 279 0.84 -51.54 43.84
N GLU A 280 1.34 -51.38 45.08
CA GLU A 280 2.23 -50.32 45.59
C GLU A 280 3.44 -50.08 44.67
N ALA A 281 4.19 -48.98 44.68
CA ALA A 281 4.15 -47.67 45.32
C ALA A 281 5.33 -46.88 44.75
N GLN A 282 5.18 -45.59 44.45
CA GLN A 282 6.30 -44.64 44.62
C GLN A 282 5.81 -43.19 44.83
N ARG A 283 5.93 -42.78 46.08
CA ARG A 283 6.32 -41.47 46.65
C ARG A 283 7.01 -40.50 45.65
N ASP A 284 6.94 -39.17 45.72
CA ASP A 284 6.73 -38.26 46.85
C ASP A 284 6.15 -36.91 46.39
N ALA A 285 5.56 -36.21 47.36
CA ALA A 285 5.02 -34.86 47.27
C ALA A 285 6.09 -33.77 47.08
N SER A 286 5.74 -32.71 46.35
CA SER A 286 6.25 -31.36 46.61
C SER A 286 5.26 -30.30 46.16
N ALA A 287 4.73 -29.62 47.18
CA ALA A 287 4.45 -28.19 47.25
C ALA A 287 3.78 -27.49 46.06
N VAL A 288 2.48 -27.23 46.26
CA VAL A 288 1.81 -25.94 46.06
C VAL A 288 2.77 -24.79 45.67
N THR A 289 2.67 -24.37 44.41
CA THR A 289 2.68 -22.93 44.05
C THR A 289 1.77 -22.78 42.84
N ALA A 290 0.64 -22.12 43.05
CA ALA A 290 -0.21 -21.64 41.97
C ALA A 290 0.53 -20.52 41.21
N PRO A 291 0.64 -20.56 39.88
CA PRO A 291 0.72 -19.34 39.09
C PRO A 291 -0.70 -18.84 38.87
N SER A 292 -0.95 -17.72 39.54
CA SER A 292 -2.04 -16.78 39.36
C SER A 292 -2.69 -16.80 37.97
N SER A 293 -4.01 -16.91 37.99
CA SER A 293 -4.90 -16.35 36.99
C SER A 293 -4.69 -14.84 36.87
N ALA A 294 -3.74 -14.44 36.02
CA ALA A 294 -3.59 -13.06 35.54
C ALA A 294 -3.99 -12.96 34.06
N GLY A 295 -5.04 -13.68 33.67
CA GLY A 295 -5.65 -13.60 32.34
C GLY A 295 -6.78 -12.55 32.28
N ALA A 296 -6.53 -11.32 32.74
CA ALA A 296 -7.54 -10.26 32.66
C ALA A 296 -6.94 -8.84 32.80
N SER A 297 -6.15 -8.35 31.83
CA SER A 297 -5.79 -6.92 31.85
C SER A 297 -5.50 -6.24 30.50
N GLY A 298 -5.23 -6.98 29.41
CA GLY A 298 -4.86 -6.37 28.12
C GLY A 298 -5.97 -5.51 27.48
N TRP A 299 -7.22 -5.96 27.56
CA TRP A 299 -8.35 -5.27 26.92
C TRP A 299 -8.66 -3.89 27.52
N ARG A 300 -8.48 -3.71 28.85
CA ARG A 300 -8.69 -2.41 29.52
C ARG A 300 -7.65 -1.40 29.05
N TRP A 301 -6.42 -1.86 28.78
CA TRP A 301 -5.35 -1.03 28.23
C TRP A 301 -5.62 -0.62 26.77
N HIS A 302 -6.15 -1.53 25.95
CA HIS A 302 -6.57 -1.21 24.59
C HIS A 302 -7.79 -0.28 24.55
N ALA A 303 -8.78 -0.48 25.42
CA ALA A 303 -9.94 0.39 25.54
C ALA A 303 -9.55 1.80 26.03
N ALA A 304 -8.62 1.91 26.99
CA ALA A 304 -8.09 3.19 27.44
C ALA A 304 -7.32 3.94 26.34
N ARG A 305 -6.51 3.22 25.54
CA ARG A 305 -5.81 3.80 24.38
C ARG A 305 -6.79 4.30 23.30
N ILE A 306 -7.82 3.52 22.98
CA ILE A 306 -8.82 3.91 21.98
C ILE A 306 -9.64 5.11 22.50
N GLY A 307 -10.01 5.10 23.78
CA GLY A 307 -10.68 6.22 24.43
C GLY A 307 -9.84 7.50 24.41
N ALA A 308 -8.55 7.41 24.72
CA ALA A 308 -7.63 8.55 24.67
C ALA A 308 -7.47 9.11 23.25
N LEU A 309 -7.38 8.24 22.22
CA LEU A 309 -7.29 8.65 20.82
C LEU A 309 -8.59 9.33 20.33
N LEU A 310 -9.75 8.82 20.73
CA LEU A 310 -11.03 9.44 20.41
C LEU A 310 -11.19 10.80 21.09
N LEU A 311 -10.74 10.92 22.34
CA LEU A 311 -10.78 12.17 23.09
C LEU A 311 -9.80 13.20 22.51
N LEU A 312 -8.61 12.77 22.08
CA LEU A 312 -7.67 13.61 21.34
C LEU A 312 -8.26 14.10 20.00
N ALA A 313 -8.91 13.20 19.24
CA ALA A 313 -9.55 13.55 17.98
C ALA A 313 -10.72 14.55 18.19
N LEU A 314 -11.49 14.38 19.27
CA LEU A 314 -12.53 15.31 19.69
C LEU A 314 -11.95 16.68 20.09
N LEU A 315 -10.89 16.71 20.88
CA LEU A 315 -10.21 17.95 21.26
C LEU A 315 -9.61 18.67 20.05
N LEU A 316 -9.01 17.95 19.10
CA LEU A 316 -8.52 18.51 17.83
C LEU A 316 -9.65 19.09 16.97
N ARG A 317 -10.81 18.41 16.94
CA ARG A 317 -12.01 18.89 16.25
C ARG A 317 -12.61 20.14 16.93
N PHE A 318 -12.58 20.20 18.25
CA PHE A 318 -13.05 21.35 19.02
C PHE A 318 -12.05 22.51 19.04
N ALA A 319 -10.75 22.27 18.89
CA ALA A 319 -9.71 23.30 18.77
C ALA A 319 -9.64 23.91 17.36
N SER A 320 -9.84 23.11 16.31
CA SER A 320 -9.77 23.57 14.92
C SER A 320 -10.88 24.56 14.53
N GLY A 321 -12.07 24.43 15.09
CA GLY A 321 -13.20 25.35 14.85
C GLY A 321 -13.00 26.80 15.33
N PRO A 322 -12.64 27.07 16.59
CA PRO A 322 -12.38 28.41 17.10
C PRO A 322 -11.04 28.97 16.60
N LEU A 323 -10.01 28.13 16.39
CA LEU A 323 -8.70 28.59 15.91
C LEU A 323 -8.75 29.01 14.43
N ALA A 324 -9.53 28.32 13.59
CA ALA A 324 -9.82 28.76 12.22
C ALA A 324 -10.62 30.08 12.17
N ARG A 325 -11.51 30.31 13.15
CA ARG A 325 -12.26 31.57 13.30
C ARG A 325 -11.37 32.72 13.77
N ALA A 326 -10.41 32.46 14.67
CA ALA A 326 -9.43 33.45 15.11
C ALA A 326 -8.47 33.85 13.97
N LEU A 327 -7.99 32.87 13.18
CA LEU A 327 -7.15 33.13 11.99
C LEU A 327 -7.87 33.94 10.92
N ARG A 328 -9.16 33.68 10.66
CA ARG A 328 -9.96 34.48 9.73
C ARG A 328 -10.13 35.92 10.22
N ARG A 329 -10.34 36.14 11.52
CA ARG A 329 -10.43 37.49 12.09
C ARG A 329 -9.10 38.24 12.04
N ALA A 330 -7.98 37.55 12.29
CA ALA A 330 -6.64 38.14 12.15
C ALA A 330 -6.33 38.53 10.68
N LEU A 331 -6.70 37.68 9.72
CA LEU A 331 -6.54 37.97 8.28
C LEU A 331 -7.45 39.08 7.76
N GLN A 332 -8.61 39.27 8.38
CA GLN A 332 -9.50 40.39 8.06
C GLN A 332 -9.00 41.71 8.66
N ALA A 333 -8.39 41.68 9.85
CA ALA A 333 -7.79 42.86 10.47
C ALA A 333 -6.57 43.39 9.68
N THR A 334 -5.79 42.50 9.06
CA THR A 334 -4.62 42.89 8.25
C THR A 334 -4.97 43.43 6.86
N ARG A 335 -6.17 43.10 6.34
CA ARG A 335 -6.67 43.63 5.05
C ARG A 335 -7.39 44.98 5.15
N ALA A 336 -7.68 45.45 6.36
CA ALA A 336 -8.38 46.71 6.60
C ALA A 336 -7.43 47.93 6.79
N ALA A 337 -6.17 47.85 6.36
CA ALA A 337 -5.28 49.00 6.34
C ALA A 337 -5.61 49.90 5.12
N PRO A 338 -6.03 51.16 5.31
CA PRO A 338 -6.46 52.01 4.21
C PRO A 338 -5.25 52.49 3.39
N ALA A 339 -5.20 52.10 2.12
CA ALA A 339 -4.26 52.61 1.14
C ALA A 339 -4.57 54.09 0.86
N ARG A 340 -3.72 55.00 1.35
CA ARG A 340 -3.73 56.42 1.01
C ARG A 340 -3.52 56.59 -0.51
N GLN A 341 -4.57 56.94 -1.23
CA GLN A 341 -4.50 57.41 -2.62
C GLN A 341 -3.74 58.74 -2.67
N ARG A 342 -2.61 58.76 -3.37
CA ARG A 342 -1.97 60.00 -3.85
C ARG A 342 -2.61 60.39 -5.18
N THR A 343 -3.38 61.46 -5.16
CA THR A 343 -3.81 62.19 -6.37
C THR A 343 -2.62 62.97 -6.93
N LEU A 344 -2.23 62.66 -8.16
CA LEU A 344 -1.38 63.52 -9.00
C LEU A 344 -2.32 64.49 -9.74
N THR A 345 -2.19 65.79 -9.46
CA THR A 345 -2.74 66.86 -10.29
C THR A 345 -1.68 67.29 -11.29
N LEU A 346 -2.08 67.35 -12.56
CA LEU A 346 -1.38 68.04 -13.65
C LEU A 346 -1.53 69.56 -13.50
#